data_AF-A0A2E0JFI5-F1
#
_entry.id   AF-A0A2E0JFI5-F1
#
_cell.length_a   1.000
_cell.length_b   1.000
_cell.length_c   1.000
_cell.angle_alpha   90.00
_cell.angle_beta   90.00
_cell.angle_gamma   90.00
#
_symmetry.space_group_name_H-M   'P 1'
#
loop_
_entity.id
_entity.type
_entity.pdbx_description
1 polymer ?
#
loop_
_entity_poly.entity_id
_entity_poly.type
_entity_poly.pdbx_seq_one_letter_code
_entity_poly.pdbx_strand_id
1 'polypeptide(L)'
;MQTVLPEHDKTASSSLELVELELALKHQDFVDLGFEGAVQKALDQTNGRMLFHMRLDGMNDCDWVAAVVLEEHGDPAYALVVQRTGSGSLEIEDIETSELPVARIVTAYAGLMTTLDGVQ
;
A
#
# COMPACT_ATOMS: atom_id res chain seq x y z
N MET A 1 0.54 -23.93 -32.53
CA MET A 1 1.06 -22.56 -32.42
C MET A 1 0.23 -21.85 -31.36
N GLN A 2 0.60 -21.98 -30.09
CA GLN A 2 -0.11 -21.33 -28.99
C GLN A 2 0.62 -20.02 -28.71
N THR A 3 0.03 -18.90 -29.15
CA THR A 3 0.53 -17.57 -28.84
C THR A 3 0.15 -17.23 -27.41
N VAL A 4 1.08 -17.46 -26.50
CA VAL A 4 1.05 -16.88 -25.15
C VAL A 4 1.29 -15.38 -25.31
N LEU A 5 0.24 -14.57 -25.10
CA LEU A 5 0.33 -13.11 -24.99
C LEU A 5 0.97 -12.75 -23.63
N PRO A 6 1.70 -11.63 -23.54
CA PRO A 6 2.73 -11.45 -22.53
C PRO A 6 2.18 -10.98 -21.18
N GLU A 7 2.63 -11.62 -20.10
CA GLU A 7 2.38 -11.26 -18.71
C GLU A 7 3.09 -9.95 -18.28
N HIS A 8 3.80 -9.27 -19.20
CA HIS A 8 4.66 -8.11 -18.93
C HIS A 8 3.91 -6.79 -18.70
N ASP A 9 2.68 -6.65 -19.20
CA ASP A 9 1.90 -5.41 -19.06
C ASP A 9 1.38 -5.21 -17.62
N LYS A 10 1.07 -6.33 -16.95
CA LYS A 10 0.43 -6.36 -15.64
C LYS A 10 1.34 -5.89 -14.50
N THR A 11 2.55 -6.43 -14.42
CA THR A 11 3.55 -6.02 -13.42
C THR A 11 3.99 -4.58 -13.61
N ALA A 12 3.99 -4.10 -14.86
CA ALA A 12 4.28 -2.71 -15.16
C ALA A 12 3.17 -1.77 -14.62
N SER A 13 1.89 -2.13 -14.76
CA SER A 13 0.77 -1.34 -14.21
C SER A 13 0.84 -1.23 -12.68
N SER A 14 1.00 -2.37 -11.99
CA SER A 14 1.18 -2.37 -10.53
C SER A 14 2.40 -1.58 -10.08
N SER A 15 3.47 -1.56 -10.88
CA SER A 15 4.66 -0.75 -10.58
C SER A 15 4.41 0.75 -10.77
N LEU A 16 3.60 1.15 -11.75
CA LEU A 16 3.26 2.55 -11.99
C LEU A 16 2.38 3.12 -10.89
N GLU A 17 1.34 2.38 -10.49
CA GLU A 17 0.43 2.77 -9.41
C GLU A 17 1.19 3.01 -8.09
N LEU A 18 2.15 2.13 -7.76
CA LEU A 18 3.00 2.29 -6.58
C LEU A 18 3.94 3.50 -6.69
N VAL A 19 4.48 3.80 -7.87
CA VAL A 19 5.31 4.99 -8.09
C VAL A 19 4.49 6.26 -7.91
N GLU A 20 3.24 6.30 -8.39
CA GLU A 20 2.34 7.43 -8.20
C GLU A 20 2.02 7.66 -6.72
N LEU A 21 1.76 6.58 -5.97
CA LEU A 21 1.58 6.66 -4.52
C LEU A 21 2.84 7.16 -3.82
N GLU A 22 4.03 6.71 -4.24
CA GLU A 22 5.29 7.16 -3.65
C GLU A 22 5.49 8.67 -3.87
N LEU A 23 5.18 9.14 -5.08
CA LEU A 23 5.22 10.56 -5.42
C LEU A 23 4.19 11.34 -4.60
N ALA A 24 2.96 10.84 -4.46
CA ALA A 24 1.92 11.50 -3.67
C ALA A 24 2.35 11.63 -2.20
N LEU A 25 2.95 10.59 -1.61
CA LEU A 25 3.44 10.58 -0.23
C LEU A 25 4.57 11.58 0.01
N LYS A 26 5.53 11.69 -0.92
CA LYS A 26 6.67 12.64 -0.81
C LYS A 26 6.25 14.11 -0.72
N HIS A 27 5.06 14.45 -1.22
CA HIS A 27 4.52 15.80 -1.19
C HIS A 27 3.60 16.08 0.01
N GLN A 28 3.37 15.10 0.89
CA GLN A 28 2.52 15.31 2.07
C GLN A 28 3.29 15.92 3.24
N ASP A 29 2.63 16.86 3.93
CA ASP A 29 3.13 17.40 5.18
C ASP A 29 2.85 16.38 6.30
N PHE A 30 3.79 15.46 6.50
CA PHE A 30 3.69 14.43 7.52
C PHE A 30 3.66 15.01 8.95
N VAL A 31 4.25 16.19 9.18
CA VAL A 31 4.32 16.81 10.51
C VAL A 31 2.96 17.33 10.93
N ASP A 32 2.23 17.95 10.01
CA ASP A 32 0.89 18.49 10.27
C ASP A 32 -0.19 17.41 10.25
N LEU A 33 -0.13 16.48 9.28
CA LEU A 33 -1.20 15.50 9.05
C LEU A 33 -1.06 14.23 9.90
N GLY A 34 0.13 13.96 10.43
CA GLY A 34 0.47 12.67 11.02
C GLY A 34 0.43 11.52 10.01
N PHE A 35 0.66 10.30 10.49
CA PHE A 35 0.77 9.11 9.64
C PHE A 35 -0.49 8.79 8.85
N GLU A 36 -1.61 8.59 9.55
CA GLU A 36 -2.88 8.22 8.91
C GLU A 36 -3.36 9.31 7.94
N GLY A 37 -3.26 10.59 8.33
CA GLY A 37 -3.68 11.72 7.48
C GLY A 37 -2.83 11.87 6.23
N ALA A 38 -1.50 11.69 6.33
CA ALA A 38 -0.61 11.74 5.18
C ALA A 38 -0.89 10.58 4.20
N VAL A 39 -1.10 9.37 4.71
CA VAL A 39 -1.44 8.19 3.89
C VAL A 39 -2.79 8.38 3.21
N GLN A 40 -3.83 8.77 3.95
CA GLN A 40 -5.16 8.98 3.39
C GLN A 40 -5.16 10.03 2.27
N LYS A 41 -4.50 11.18 2.50
CA LYS A 41 -4.43 12.25 1.50
C LYS A 41 -3.65 11.83 0.25
N ALA A 42 -2.65 10.97 0.38
CA ALA A 42 -1.94 10.40 -0.77
C ALA A 42 -2.85 9.44 -1.56
N LEU A 43 -3.59 8.57 -0.86
CA LEU A 43 -4.52 7.63 -1.49
C LEU A 43 -5.67 8.34 -2.23
N ASP A 44 -6.17 9.46 -1.70
CA ASP A 44 -7.19 10.29 -2.36
C ASP A 44 -6.72 10.83 -3.73
N GLN A 45 -5.40 10.95 -3.95
CA GLN A 45 -4.81 11.41 -5.22
C GLN A 45 -4.57 10.26 -6.21
N THR A 46 -4.44 9.03 -5.72
CA THR A 46 -4.09 7.84 -6.52
C THR A 46 -5.23 6.83 -6.60
N ASN A 47 -6.47 7.25 -6.30
CA ASN A 47 -7.65 6.39 -6.24
C ASN A 47 -7.44 5.11 -5.40
N GLY A 48 -6.64 5.23 -4.34
CA GLY A 48 -6.28 4.13 -3.46
C GLY A 48 -7.20 4.02 -2.24
N ARG A 49 -7.11 2.90 -1.52
CA ARG A 49 -7.80 2.70 -0.25
C ARG A 49 -6.85 2.13 0.80
N MET A 50 -6.98 2.62 2.02
CA MET A 50 -6.31 2.05 3.18
C MET A 50 -7.15 0.89 3.69
N LEU A 51 -6.54 -0.28 3.79
CA LEU A 51 -7.17 -1.48 4.32
C LEU A 51 -7.17 -1.44 5.86
N PHE A 52 -5.99 -1.16 6.42
CA PHE A 52 -5.79 -0.97 7.85
C PHE A 52 -4.50 -0.20 8.10
N HIS A 53 -4.35 0.32 9.30
CA HIS A 53 -3.08 0.82 9.82
C HIS A 53 -2.86 0.32 11.25
N MET A 54 -1.61 0.22 11.65
CA MET A 54 -1.25 -0.19 13.00
C MET A 54 0.06 0.45 13.46
N ARG A 55 0.18 0.63 14.77
CA ARG A 55 1.39 1.07 15.43
C ARG A 55 2.25 -0.15 15.78
N LEU A 56 3.53 -0.10 15.42
CA LEU A 56 4.50 -1.16 15.66
C LEU A 56 5.51 -0.81 16.77
N ASP A 57 5.52 0.43 17.26
CA ASP A 57 6.33 0.87 18.41
C ASP A 57 7.82 0.51 18.30
N GLY A 58 8.39 0.62 17.09
CA GLY A 58 9.79 0.34 16.81
C GLY A 58 10.11 -1.12 16.49
N MET A 59 9.11 -2.00 16.43
CA MET A 59 9.32 -3.37 15.99
C MET A 59 9.77 -3.39 14.52
N ASN A 60 10.90 -4.06 14.24
CA ASN A 60 11.56 -4.10 12.93
C ASN A 60 11.88 -2.70 12.35
N ASP A 61 12.30 -1.78 13.23
CA ASP A 61 12.64 -0.40 12.87
C ASP A 61 11.47 0.37 12.24
N CYS A 62 10.24 0.03 12.63
CA CYS A 62 9.01 0.66 12.16
C CYS A 62 8.16 1.18 13.32
N ASP A 63 7.72 2.43 13.24
CA ASP A 63 6.79 3.01 14.21
C ASP A 63 5.32 2.77 13.80
N TRP A 64 5.05 2.91 12.49
CA TRP A 64 3.73 2.76 11.91
C TRP A 64 3.77 2.05 10.57
N VAL A 65 2.69 1.35 10.26
CA VAL A 65 2.46 0.73 8.96
C VAL A 65 1.01 0.85 8.57
N ALA A 66 0.74 1.06 7.29
CA ALA A 66 -0.57 0.97 6.68
C ALA A 66 -0.51 -0.03 5.52
N ALA A 67 -1.48 -0.94 5.46
CA ALA A 67 -1.71 -1.72 4.25
C ALA A 67 -2.68 -0.98 3.34
N VAL A 68 -2.34 -0.89 2.07
CA VAL A 68 -3.10 -0.13 1.07
C VAL A 68 -3.37 -0.98 -0.17
N VAL A 69 -4.42 -0.61 -0.89
CA VAL A 69 -4.76 -1.18 -2.20
C VAL A 69 -4.97 -0.05 -3.22
N LEU A 70 -4.46 -0.26 -4.44
CA LEU A 70 -4.64 0.63 -5.59
C LEU A 70 -5.43 -0.13 -6.67
N GLU A 71 -6.51 0.46 -7.20
CA GLU A 71 -7.52 -0.25 -8.02
C GLU A 71 -7.74 0.35 -9.43
N GLU A 72 -6.78 1.13 -9.96
CA GLU A 72 -7.07 1.95 -11.15
C GLU A 72 -7.10 1.17 -12.49
N HIS A 73 -6.28 0.12 -12.66
CA HIS A 73 -6.03 -0.49 -13.99
C HIS A 73 -5.99 -2.02 -14.05
N GLY A 74 -6.74 -2.72 -13.21
CA GLY A 74 -6.93 -4.17 -13.34
C GLY A 74 -6.94 -4.91 -12.02
N ASP A 75 -5.97 -5.81 -11.83
CA ASP A 75 -5.83 -6.52 -10.57
C ASP A 75 -5.34 -5.57 -9.47
N PRO A 76 -5.88 -5.67 -8.24
CA PRO A 76 -5.50 -4.78 -7.16
C PRO A 76 -4.01 -4.90 -6.82
N ALA A 77 -3.31 -3.77 -6.81
CA ALA A 77 -1.94 -3.68 -6.32
C ALA A 77 -1.96 -3.42 -4.81
N TYR A 78 -1.28 -4.29 -4.04
CA TYR A 78 -1.20 -4.18 -2.59
C TYR A 78 0.20 -3.74 -2.17
N ALA A 79 0.28 -2.83 -1.21
CA ALA A 79 1.54 -2.39 -0.63
C ALA A 79 1.42 -2.06 0.84
N LEU A 80 2.57 -1.91 1.49
CA LEU A 80 2.69 -1.28 2.79
C LEU A 80 3.21 0.14 2.64
N VAL A 81 2.60 1.08 3.33
CA VAL A 81 3.23 2.37 3.63
C VAL A 81 3.83 2.28 5.02
N VAL A 82 5.12 2.53 5.14
CA VAL A 82 5.91 2.29 6.35
C VAL A 82 6.51 3.60 6.85
N GLN A 83 6.37 3.87 8.14
CA GLN A 83 7.15 4.89 8.83
C GLN A 83 8.27 4.19 9.60
N ARG A 84 9.52 4.40 9.17
CA ARG A 84 10.69 3.90 9.89
C ARG A 84 10.89 4.67 11.19
N THR A 85 11.37 3.99 12.21
CA THR A 85 11.64 4.61 13.51
C THR A 85 12.69 5.70 13.36
N GLY A 86 12.31 6.92 13.75
CA GLY A 86 13.18 8.09 13.63
C GLY A 86 13.38 8.60 12.19
N SER A 87 12.74 8.01 11.18
CA SER A 87 12.64 8.65 9.86
C SER A 87 11.54 9.70 9.89
N GLY A 88 11.81 10.85 9.26
CA GLY A 88 10.80 11.88 8.99
C GLY A 88 10.04 11.64 7.69
N SER A 89 10.11 10.42 7.14
CA SER A 89 9.62 10.07 5.80
C SER A 89 8.89 8.74 5.80
N LEU A 90 7.96 8.63 4.86
CA LEU A 90 7.20 7.41 4.57
C LEU A 90 7.83 6.68 3.37
N GLU A 91 7.87 5.36 3.46
CA GLU A 91 8.38 4.45 2.44
C GLU A 91 7.25 3.53 1.95
N ILE A 92 7.33 3.09 0.69
CA ILE A 92 6.46 2.04 0.16
C ILE A 92 7.24 0.73 0.12
N GLU A 93 6.64 -0.33 0.62
CA GLU A 93 7.14 -1.70 0.46
C GLU A 93 6.12 -2.57 -0.28
N ASP A 94 6.63 -3.37 -1.21
CA ASP A 94 5.86 -4.43 -1.85
C ASP A 94 5.59 -5.56 -0.84
N ILE A 95 4.33 -6.01 -0.71
CA ILE A 95 3.95 -7.07 0.22
C ILE A 95 4.59 -8.43 -0.10
N GLU A 96 5.00 -8.67 -1.35
CA GLU A 96 5.63 -9.91 -1.76
C GLU A 96 7.06 -10.01 -1.22
N THR A 97 7.78 -8.89 -1.26
CA THR A 97 9.21 -8.80 -0.90
C THR A 97 9.46 -8.26 0.51
N SER A 98 8.45 -7.68 1.16
CA SER A 98 8.57 -7.16 2.52
C SER A 98 8.90 -8.26 3.55
N GLU A 99 9.83 -7.93 4.44
CA GLU A 99 10.19 -8.75 5.60
C GLU A 99 9.26 -8.50 6.81
N LEU A 100 8.40 -7.48 6.75
CA LEU A 100 7.46 -7.21 7.84
C LEU A 100 6.40 -8.31 7.92
N PRO A 101 6.20 -8.96 9.08
CA PRO A 101 5.21 -10.03 9.22
C PRO A 101 3.78 -9.62 8.83
N VAL A 102 3.45 -8.34 8.99
CA VAL A 102 2.15 -7.77 8.62
C VAL A 102 1.88 -7.86 7.11
N ALA A 103 2.91 -7.86 6.25
CA ALA A 103 2.75 -8.03 4.81
C ALA A 103 2.02 -9.34 4.47
N ARG A 104 2.25 -10.39 5.26
CA ARG A 104 1.71 -11.73 5.04
C ARG A 104 0.21 -11.84 5.31
N ILE A 105 -0.40 -10.87 5.98
CA ILE A 105 -1.84 -10.87 6.27
C ILE A 105 -2.64 -9.97 5.33
N VAL A 106 -1.99 -9.12 4.52
CA VAL A 106 -2.66 -8.10 3.71
C VAL A 106 -3.70 -8.70 2.75
N THR A 107 -3.30 -9.69 1.95
CA THR A 107 -4.20 -10.31 0.97
C THR A 107 -5.37 -11.04 1.63
N ALA A 108 -5.14 -11.69 2.78
CA ALA A 108 -6.20 -12.37 3.53
C ALA A 108 -7.21 -11.36 4.11
N TYR A 109 -6.71 -10.23 4.62
CA TYR A 109 -7.54 -9.14 5.12
C TYR A 109 -8.36 -8.49 4.00
N ALA A 110 -7.74 -8.21 2.85
CA ALA A 110 -8.43 -7.68 1.68
C ALA A 110 -9.56 -8.61 1.21
N GLY A 111 -9.30 -9.91 1.13
CA GLY A 111 -10.33 -10.90 0.77
C GLY A 111 -11.49 -10.96 1.77
N LEU A 112 -11.21 -10.80 3.08
CA LEU A 112 -12.25 -10.68 4.10
C LEU A 112 -13.10 -9.43 3.89
N MET A 113 -12.47 -8.27 3.65
CA MET A 113 -13.19 -7.01 3.43
C MET A 113 -14.07 -7.07 2.19
N THR A 114 -13.56 -7.59 1.07
CA THR A 114 -14.37 -7.79 -0.15
C THR A 114 -15.59 -8.67 0.12
N THR A 115 -15.45 -9.69 0.97
CA THR A 115 -16.58 -10.56 1.34
C THR A 115 -17.60 -9.81 2.21
N LEU A 116 -17.15 -8.97 3.14
CA LEU A 116 -18.03 -8.20 4.03
C LEU A 116 -18.74 -7.05 3.29
N ASP A 117 -18.04 -6.38 2.38
CA ASP A 117 -18.61 -5.31 1.55
C ASP A 117 -19.67 -5.83 0.58
N GLY A 118 -19.50 -7.06 0.07
CA GLY A 118 -20.46 -7.71 -0.84
C GLY A 118 -21.71 -8.29 -0.16
N VAL A 119 -21.82 -8.24 1.18
CA VAL A 119 -22.95 -8.78 1.96
C VAL A 119 -24.02 -7.69 2.29
N GLN A 120 -23.91 -6.50 1.71
CA GLN A 120 -24.86 -5.39 1.89
C GLN A 120 -26.01 -5.39 0.89
#